data_AF-A0A848TWE8-F1
#
_entry.id   AF-A0A848TWE8-F1
#
_cell.length_a   1.000
_cell.length_b   1.000
_cell.length_c   1.000
_cell.angle_alpha   90.00
_cell.angle_beta   90.00
_cell.angle_gamma   90.00
#
_symmetry.space_group_name_H-M   'P 1'
#
loop_
_entity.id
_entity.type
_entity.pdbx_description
1 polymer ?
#
loop_
_entity_poly.entity_id
_entity_poly.type
_entity_poly.pdbx_seq_one_letter_code
_entity_poly.pdbx_strand_id
1 'polypeptide(L)'
;MEFLSALTGSFSHPAAGNPTVAMVEAAYRHHDLDFRYINCDVAEDDLEDAVRGARAMGWRGFNLSIPHKIAVIDHIDSLAESAAIIGAVNCVRRDQDRLVGENTDGKGFVQSLDGIVGIPGTRVVVLGAGGAARAIAVELALAGADQVTLINRTAAKAEAIAALVSTHTSAEGVVRSWSEPLQIPEGTDVLVNATSIGLYPNGGMPPVDFSSLNPATLVADVIVNPRDTPFLAEANARGCKTIDGHGMLVNQAIIG
;
A
#
# COMPACT_ATOMS: atom_id res chain seq x y z
N MET A 1 6.49 -33.05 21.53
CA MET A 1 6.53 -32.96 20.06
C MET A 1 5.16 -32.49 19.64
N GLU A 2 5.08 -31.26 19.15
CA GLU A 2 3.86 -30.67 18.62
C GLU A 2 3.84 -30.96 17.12
N PHE A 3 2.73 -31.47 16.61
CA PHE A 3 2.57 -31.84 15.19
C PHE A 3 1.58 -30.91 14.46
N LEU A 4 1.18 -29.83 15.13
CA LEU A 4 0.20 -28.87 14.66
C LEU A 4 0.89 -27.51 14.47
N SER A 5 1.49 -27.32 13.29
CA SER A 5 2.04 -26.02 12.92
C SER A 5 0.93 -24.97 12.84
N ALA A 6 1.24 -23.74 13.21
CA ALA A 6 0.32 -22.63 13.03
C ALA A 6 0.19 -22.27 11.54
N LEU A 7 -1.01 -21.88 11.11
CA LEU A 7 -1.29 -21.56 9.71
C LEU A 7 -1.50 -20.07 9.51
N THR A 8 -0.88 -19.55 8.47
CA THR A 8 -1.21 -18.29 7.83
C THR A 8 -1.35 -18.53 6.33
N GLY A 9 -1.75 -17.52 5.56
CA GLY A 9 -1.77 -17.68 4.11
C GLY A 9 -2.20 -16.44 3.35
N SER A 10 -2.62 -16.63 2.11
CA SER A 10 -3.18 -15.55 1.28
C SER A 10 -4.32 -16.03 0.41
N PHE A 11 -5.31 -15.16 0.23
CA PHE A 11 -6.41 -15.35 -0.72
C PHE A 11 -6.30 -14.33 -1.85
N SER A 12 -6.30 -14.81 -3.09
CA SER A 12 -6.26 -13.97 -4.30
C SER A 12 -6.69 -14.78 -5.51
N HIS A 13 -7.00 -14.10 -6.62
CA HIS A 13 -7.21 -14.74 -7.91
C HIS A 13 -6.65 -13.85 -9.04
N PRO A 14 -5.68 -14.32 -9.83
CA PRO A 14 -4.92 -15.58 -9.68
C PRO A 14 -3.87 -15.50 -8.57
N ALA A 15 -3.57 -16.62 -7.91
CA ALA A 15 -2.61 -16.64 -6.78
C ALA A 15 -1.17 -17.03 -7.16
N ALA A 16 -0.96 -17.68 -8.31
CA ALA A 16 0.32 -18.30 -8.67
C ALA A 16 1.52 -17.33 -8.72
N GLY A 17 1.27 -16.05 -9.02
CA GLY A 17 2.29 -15.02 -9.12
C GLY A 17 2.67 -14.32 -7.81
N ASN A 18 2.10 -14.73 -6.67
CA ASN A 18 2.30 -14.04 -5.39
C ASN A 18 3.65 -14.40 -4.72
N PRO A 19 4.63 -13.48 -4.64
CA PRO A 19 5.94 -13.75 -4.05
C PRO A 19 5.92 -13.77 -2.51
N THR A 20 4.82 -13.32 -1.87
CA THR A 20 4.74 -13.19 -0.40
C THR A 20 5.02 -14.51 0.31
N VAL A 21 4.62 -15.65 -0.27
CA VAL A 21 4.92 -16.98 0.30
C VAL A 21 6.42 -17.19 0.51
N ALA A 22 7.27 -16.79 -0.44
CA ALA A 22 8.71 -16.98 -0.33
C ALA A 22 9.32 -16.11 0.77
N MET A 23 8.83 -14.89 0.90
CA MET A 23 9.27 -13.91 1.91
C MET A 23 8.87 -14.35 3.32
N VAL A 24 7.60 -14.69 3.53
CA VAL A 24 7.07 -15.01 4.86
C VAL A 24 7.60 -16.35 5.39
N GLU A 25 7.69 -17.37 4.54
CA GLU A 25 8.31 -18.65 4.90
C GLU A 25 9.80 -18.51 5.27
N ALA A 26 10.53 -17.60 4.59
CA ALA A 26 11.91 -17.30 4.95
C ALA A 26 12.00 -16.64 6.34
N ALA A 27 11.07 -15.74 6.67
CA ALA A 27 10.99 -15.13 7.99
C ALA A 27 10.68 -16.17 9.09
N TYR A 28 9.73 -17.08 8.86
CA TYR A 28 9.42 -18.16 9.81
C TYR A 28 10.64 -19.03 10.11
N ARG A 29 11.38 -19.43 9.07
CA ARG A 29 12.65 -20.19 9.25
C ARG A 29 13.71 -19.38 9.99
N HIS A 30 13.85 -18.10 9.69
CA HIS A 30 14.84 -17.23 10.34
C HIS A 30 14.57 -17.07 11.84
N HIS A 31 13.31 -17.00 12.24
CA HIS A 31 12.87 -16.81 13.61
C HIS A 31 12.55 -18.11 14.38
N ASP A 32 12.81 -19.28 13.77
CA ASP A 32 12.50 -20.60 14.35
C ASP A 32 11.01 -20.75 14.76
N LEU A 33 10.12 -20.24 13.91
CA LEU A 33 8.67 -20.30 14.12
C LEU A 33 8.07 -21.52 13.40
N ASP A 34 7.35 -22.37 14.12
CA ASP A 34 6.62 -23.52 13.55
C ASP A 34 5.30 -23.08 12.89
N PHE A 35 5.45 -22.37 11.77
CA PHE A 35 4.37 -21.83 10.97
C PHE A 35 4.43 -22.36 9.52
N ARG A 36 3.28 -22.36 8.84
CA ARG A 36 3.18 -22.55 7.40
C ARG A 36 2.33 -21.46 6.77
N TYR A 37 2.81 -20.90 5.67
CA TYR A 37 2.13 -19.93 4.84
C TYR A 37 1.54 -20.62 3.61
N ILE A 38 0.21 -20.65 3.51
CA ILE A 38 -0.50 -21.31 2.42
C ILE A 38 -1.01 -20.27 1.42
N ASN A 39 -0.49 -20.31 0.20
CA ASN A 39 -1.00 -19.45 -0.89
C ASN A 39 -2.20 -20.14 -1.56
N CYS A 40 -3.38 -19.54 -1.45
CA CYS A 40 -4.63 -20.11 -1.96
C CYS A 40 -5.16 -19.27 -3.11
N ASP A 41 -5.46 -19.97 -4.22
CA ASP A 41 -6.23 -19.41 -5.32
C ASP A 41 -7.72 -19.51 -4.99
N VAL A 42 -8.35 -18.38 -4.72
CA VAL A 42 -9.74 -18.29 -4.23
C VAL A 42 -10.52 -17.42 -5.20
N ALA A 43 -11.53 -17.97 -5.88
CA ALA A 43 -12.39 -17.20 -6.76
C ALA A 43 -13.25 -16.20 -5.97
N GLU A 44 -13.81 -15.18 -6.64
CA GLU A 44 -14.66 -14.15 -6.01
C GLU A 44 -15.83 -14.77 -5.23
N ASP A 45 -16.53 -15.73 -5.84
CA ASP A 45 -17.71 -16.38 -5.25
C ASP A 45 -17.37 -17.31 -4.06
N ASP A 46 -16.10 -17.69 -3.90
CA ASP A 46 -15.65 -18.63 -2.85
C ASP A 46 -15.08 -17.90 -1.62
N LEU A 47 -15.02 -16.57 -1.61
CA LEU A 47 -14.34 -15.82 -0.55
C LEU A 47 -14.95 -16.05 0.83
N GLU A 48 -16.28 -16.05 0.94
CA GLU A 48 -16.98 -16.30 2.21
C GLU A 48 -16.60 -17.67 2.79
N ASP A 49 -16.64 -18.69 1.94
CA ASP A 49 -16.32 -20.07 2.31
C ASP A 49 -14.85 -20.23 2.69
N ALA A 50 -13.94 -19.55 1.98
CA ALA A 50 -12.52 -19.53 2.30
C ALA A 50 -12.25 -18.89 3.68
N VAL A 51 -12.87 -17.75 3.98
CA VAL A 51 -12.75 -17.08 5.29
C VAL A 51 -13.35 -17.94 6.41
N ARG A 52 -14.51 -18.56 6.17
CA ARG A 52 -15.13 -19.51 7.12
C ARG A 52 -14.23 -20.70 7.37
N GLY A 53 -13.61 -21.25 6.32
CA GLY A 53 -12.65 -22.35 6.39
C GLY A 53 -11.41 -21.98 7.20
N ALA A 54 -10.80 -20.82 6.93
CA ALA A 54 -9.65 -20.32 7.68
C ALA A 54 -9.95 -20.17 9.17
N ARG A 55 -11.14 -19.66 9.50
CA ARG A 55 -11.61 -19.57 10.89
C ARG A 55 -11.74 -20.94 11.54
N ALA A 56 -12.41 -21.88 10.87
CA ALA A 56 -12.64 -23.24 11.37
C ALA A 56 -11.34 -24.04 11.55
N MET A 57 -10.36 -23.82 10.67
CA MET A 57 -9.04 -24.44 10.72
C MET A 57 -8.07 -23.76 11.72
N GLY A 58 -8.49 -22.68 12.39
CA GLY A 58 -7.66 -22.00 13.38
C GLY A 58 -6.50 -21.19 12.80
N TRP A 59 -6.62 -20.69 11.57
CA TRP A 59 -5.59 -19.85 10.95
C TRP A 59 -5.33 -18.60 11.79
N ARG A 60 -4.07 -18.22 11.94
CA ARG A 60 -3.63 -17.03 12.71
C ARG A 60 -3.86 -15.73 11.94
N GLY A 61 -4.00 -15.82 10.63
CA GLY A 61 -4.29 -14.68 9.76
C GLY A 61 -4.08 -15.03 8.30
N PHE A 62 -4.42 -14.11 7.41
CA PHE A 62 -4.19 -14.25 5.98
C PHE A 62 -4.09 -12.89 5.29
N ASN A 63 -3.28 -12.81 4.24
CA ASN A 63 -3.23 -11.66 3.36
C ASN A 63 -4.30 -11.75 2.27
N LEU A 64 -4.64 -10.61 1.69
CA LEU A 64 -5.57 -10.49 0.58
C LEU A 64 -4.94 -9.69 -0.53
N SER A 65 -5.11 -10.17 -1.75
CA SER A 65 -4.81 -9.42 -2.96
C SER A 65 -6.06 -9.24 -3.81
N ILE A 66 -5.90 -8.74 -5.03
CA ILE A 66 -6.99 -8.69 -6.01
C ILE A 66 -7.60 -10.09 -6.15
N PRO A 67 -8.94 -10.22 -6.18
CA PRO A 67 -9.97 -9.17 -6.11
C PRO A 67 -10.54 -8.89 -4.69
N HIS A 68 -10.03 -9.54 -3.65
CA HIS A 68 -10.72 -9.72 -2.36
C HIS A 68 -10.60 -8.58 -1.35
N LYS A 69 -9.74 -7.57 -1.60
CA LYS A 69 -9.40 -6.55 -0.60
C LYS A 69 -10.62 -5.76 -0.07
N ILE A 70 -11.69 -5.63 -0.86
CA ILE A 70 -12.92 -4.94 -0.45
C ILE A 70 -13.96 -5.94 0.05
N ALA A 71 -14.21 -7.02 -0.72
CA ALA A 71 -15.26 -7.99 -0.43
C ALA A 71 -15.06 -8.72 0.93
N VAL A 72 -13.82 -8.86 1.40
CA VAL A 72 -13.56 -9.52 2.69
C VAL A 72 -14.20 -8.81 3.87
N ILE A 73 -14.49 -7.51 3.76
CA ILE A 73 -14.98 -6.68 4.86
C ILE A 73 -16.29 -7.23 5.40
N ASP A 74 -17.13 -7.80 4.53
CA ASP A 74 -18.42 -8.39 4.88
C ASP A 74 -18.29 -9.76 5.58
N HIS A 75 -17.07 -10.33 5.65
CA HIS A 75 -16.80 -11.67 6.16
C HIS A 75 -15.91 -11.69 7.42
N ILE A 76 -15.55 -10.51 7.96
CA ILE A 76 -14.69 -10.36 9.14
C ILE A 76 -15.38 -9.56 10.26
N ASP A 77 -14.82 -9.59 11.46
CA ASP A 77 -15.51 -9.13 12.68
C ASP A 77 -15.29 -7.65 13.01
N SER A 78 -14.24 -7.05 12.48
CA SER A 78 -13.91 -5.62 12.70
C SER A 78 -12.77 -5.17 11.80
N LEU A 79 -12.61 -3.86 11.68
CA LEU A 79 -11.51 -3.23 10.97
C LEU A 79 -10.67 -2.41 11.94
N ALA A 80 -9.36 -2.36 11.70
CA ALA A 80 -8.51 -1.30 12.23
C ALA A 80 -8.94 0.05 11.66
N GLU A 81 -8.65 1.14 12.39
CA GLU A 81 -9.05 2.50 12.03
C GLU A 81 -8.69 2.87 10.59
N SER A 82 -7.43 2.68 10.20
CA SER A 82 -7.00 3.04 8.85
C SER A 82 -7.64 2.16 7.77
N ALA A 83 -7.84 0.85 8.03
CA ALA A 83 -8.54 -0.04 7.11
C ALA A 83 -10.01 0.38 6.90
N ALA A 84 -10.67 0.87 7.96
CA ALA A 84 -12.03 1.40 7.87
C ALA A 84 -12.11 2.67 7.00
N ILE A 85 -11.15 3.59 7.14
CA ILE A 85 -11.09 4.81 6.32
C ILE A 85 -10.74 4.48 4.86
N ILE A 86 -9.77 3.59 4.65
CA ILE A 86 -9.36 3.17 3.29
C ILE A 86 -10.51 2.41 2.60
N GLY A 87 -11.28 1.62 3.34
CA GLY A 87 -12.32 0.74 2.79
C GLY A 87 -11.73 -0.44 2.02
N ALA A 88 -10.54 -0.89 2.43
CA ALA A 88 -9.89 -2.07 1.87
C ALA A 88 -8.94 -2.71 2.89
N VAL A 89 -8.87 -4.03 2.87
CA VAL A 89 -8.09 -4.89 3.77
C VAL A 89 -7.11 -5.72 2.95
N ASN A 90 -5.82 -5.67 3.26
CA ASN A 90 -4.79 -6.53 2.65
C ASN A 90 -4.25 -7.58 3.63
N CYS A 91 -4.60 -7.49 4.91
CA CYS A 91 -4.17 -8.39 5.97
C CYS A 91 -5.33 -8.59 6.95
N VAL A 92 -5.62 -9.83 7.31
CA VAL A 92 -6.55 -10.19 8.36
C VAL A 92 -5.76 -10.92 9.42
N ARG A 93 -5.79 -10.43 10.66
CA ARG A 93 -5.21 -11.12 11.82
C ARG A 93 -6.31 -11.72 12.69
N ARG A 94 -6.01 -12.86 13.32
CA ARG A 94 -6.88 -13.47 14.31
C ARG A 94 -6.52 -12.98 15.71
N ASP A 95 -7.49 -12.33 16.35
CA ASP A 95 -7.44 -11.88 17.74
C ASP A 95 -8.42 -12.69 18.57
N GLN A 96 -7.91 -13.69 19.30
CA GLN A 96 -8.73 -14.73 19.92
C GLN A 96 -9.65 -15.36 18.86
N ASP A 97 -10.97 -15.23 18.97
CA ASP A 97 -11.92 -15.77 18.01
C ASP A 97 -12.36 -14.78 16.93
N ARG A 98 -11.84 -13.55 16.95
CA ARG A 98 -12.18 -12.47 16.01
C ARG A 98 -11.17 -12.35 14.89
N LEU A 99 -11.66 -12.07 13.68
CA LEU A 99 -10.89 -11.68 12.51
C LEU A 99 -10.92 -10.15 12.41
N VAL A 100 -9.75 -9.53 12.50
CA VAL A 100 -9.58 -8.09 12.42
C VAL A 100 -8.87 -7.75 11.11
N GLY A 101 -9.52 -6.96 10.28
CA GLY A 101 -8.97 -6.49 9.01
C GLY A 101 -8.07 -5.28 9.17
N GLU A 102 -6.91 -5.33 8.55
CA GLU A 102 -5.92 -4.27 8.48
C GLU A 102 -5.55 -3.94 7.03
N ASN A 103 -5.05 -2.72 6.84
CA ASN A 103 -4.38 -2.31 5.63
C ASN A 103 -2.92 -1.97 5.96
N THR A 104 -2.01 -2.86 5.63
CA THR A 104 -0.57 -2.71 5.89
C THR A 104 0.18 -2.09 4.72
N ASP A 105 -0.45 -1.94 3.54
CA ASP A 105 0.19 -1.33 2.36
C ASP A 105 0.61 0.13 2.68
N GLY A 106 -0.33 0.95 3.18
CA GLY A 106 -0.04 2.34 3.52
C GLY A 106 0.89 2.48 4.73
N LYS A 107 0.72 1.65 5.77
CA LYS A 107 1.62 1.60 6.93
C LYS A 107 3.04 1.23 6.51
N GLY A 108 3.18 0.27 5.60
CA GLY A 108 4.46 -0.17 5.06
C GLY A 108 5.15 0.93 4.26
N PHE A 109 4.39 1.74 3.52
CA PHE A 109 4.91 2.94 2.87
C PHE A 109 5.37 3.98 3.88
N VAL A 110 4.55 4.33 4.87
CA VAL A 110 4.94 5.28 5.93
C VAL A 110 6.22 4.82 6.64
N GLN A 111 6.32 3.54 6.97
CA GLN A 111 7.52 2.95 7.58
C GLN A 111 8.75 3.00 6.67
N SER A 112 8.59 3.00 5.34
CA SER A 112 9.73 3.12 4.42
C SER A 112 10.30 4.54 4.36
N LEU A 113 9.57 5.53 4.89
CA LEU A 113 10.02 6.93 5.01
C LEU A 113 10.76 7.20 6.32
N ASP A 114 10.74 6.27 7.27
CA ASP A 114 11.33 6.45 8.59
C ASP A 114 12.85 6.70 8.49
N GLY A 115 13.35 7.63 9.29
CA GLY A 115 14.73 8.12 9.23
C GLY A 115 15.11 8.88 7.95
N ILE A 116 14.17 9.10 7.02
CA ILE A 116 14.39 9.85 5.77
C ILE A 116 13.69 11.20 5.79
N VAL A 117 12.40 11.23 6.12
CA VAL A 117 11.60 12.46 6.26
C VAL A 117 10.65 12.33 7.44
N GLY A 118 10.50 13.40 8.22
CA GLY A 118 9.45 13.48 9.24
C GLY A 118 8.13 13.86 8.58
N ILE A 119 7.10 13.04 8.74
CA ILE A 119 5.78 13.23 8.09
C ILE A 119 4.96 14.39 8.71
N PRO A 120 4.98 14.65 10.03
CA PRO A 120 4.20 15.74 10.62
C PRO A 120 4.47 17.10 9.96
N GLY A 121 3.41 17.78 9.51
CA GLY A 121 3.49 19.10 8.88
C GLY A 121 3.88 19.09 7.40
N THR A 122 4.05 17.91 6.78
CA THR A 122 4.46 17.81 5.37
C THR A 122 3.30 18.00 4.40
N ARG A 123 3.65 18.44 3.19
CA ARG A 123 2.74 18.52 2.03
C ARG A 123 3.11 17.43 1.04
N VAL A 124 2.21 16.47 0.86
CA VAL A 124 2.45 15.28 0.04
C VAL A 124 1.67 15.36 -1.25
N VAL A 125 2.28 14.96 -2.36
CA VAL A 125 1.62 14.81 -3.67
C VAL A 125 1.65 13.34 -4.07
N VAL A 126 0.49 12.78 -4.38
CA VAL A 126 0.35 11.38 -4.83
C VAL A 126 -0.19 11.37 -6.26
N LEU A 127 0.60 10.80 -7.17
CA LEU A 127 0.20 10.54 -8.55
C LEU A 127 -0.55 9.21 -8.61
N GLY A 128 -1.79 9.25 -9.06
CA GLY A 128 -2.68 8.10 -9.13
C GLY A 128 -3.80 8.12 -8.10
N ALA A 129 -4.81 7.29 -8.33
CA ALA A 129 -5.96 7.12 -7.43
C ALA A 129 -6.43 5.65 -7.39
N GLY A 130 -5.46 4.72 -7.37
CA GLY A 130 -5.68 3.29 -7.18
C GLY A 130 -5.65 2.88 -5.69
N GLY A 131 -5.67 1.57 -5.43
CA GLY A 131 -5.64 1.03 -4.07
C GLY A 131 -4.39 1.46 -3.27
N ALA A 132 -3.21 1.38 -3.86
CA ALA A 132 -1.96 1.84 -3.22
C ALA A 132 -1.99 3.35 -2.95
N ALA A 133 -2.40 4.16 -3.95
CA ALA A 133 -2.52 5.62 -3.79
C ALA A 133 -3.46 5.99 -2.64
N ARG A 134 -4.60 5.30 -2.52
CA ARG A 134 -5.55 5.48 -1.43
C ARG A 134 -4.96 5.13 -0.08
N ALA A 135 -4.33 3.96 0.04
CA ALA A 135 -3.73 3.51 1.31
C ALA A 135 -2.62 4.47 1.76
N ILE A 136 -1.75 4.89 0.84
CA ILE A 136 -0.66 5.84 1.08
C ILE A 136 -1.22 7.21 1.51
N ALA A 137 -2.20 7.75 0.79
CA ALA A 137 -2.79 9.04 1.11
C ALA A 137 -3.40 9.08 2.51
N VAL A 138 -4.16 8.04 2.89
CA VAL A 138 -4.79 7.96 4.22
C VAL A 138 -3.74 7.79 5.31
N GLU A 139 -2.77 6.88 5.15
CA GLU A 139 -1.78 6.61 6.19
C GLU A 139 -0.80 7.78 6.40
N LEU A 140 -0.42 8.50 5.34
CA LEU A 140 0.36 9.73 5.48
C LEU A 140 -0.41 10.83 6.22
N ALA A 141 -1.71 10.96 5.94
CA ALA A 141 -2.57 11.92 6.63
C ALA A 141 -2.74 11.56 8.12
N LEU A 142 -2.94 10.28 8.44
CA LEU A 142 -2.98 9.79 9.83
C LEU A 142 -1.62 9.95 10.54
N ALA A 143 -0.51 9.84 9.81
CA ALA A 143 0.84 10.10 10.32
C ALA A 143 1.17 11.60 10.48
N GLY A 144 0.25 12.50 10.16
CA GLY A 144 0.35 13.93 10.47
C GLY A 144 0.74 14.84 9.31
N ALA A 145 0.67 14.38 8.05
CA ALA A 145 0.79 15.29 6.91
C ALA A 145 -0.28 16.40 6.99
N ASP A 146 0.07 17.64 6.68
CA ASP A 146 -0.88 18.77 6.70
C ASP A 146 -1.77 18.77 5.46
N GLN A 147 -1.25 18.29 4.32
CA GLN A 147 -1.95 18.31 3.05
C GLN A 147 -1.56 17.11 2.19
N VAL A 148 -2.55 16.47 1.57
CA VAL A 148 -2.37 15.41 0.58
C VAL A 148 -3.03 15.83 -0.73
N THR A 149 -2.21 16.13 -1.74
CA THR A 149 -2.66 16.47 -3.09
C THR A 149 -2.70 15.22 -3.97
N LEU A 150 -3.86 14.89 -4.51
CA LEU A 150 -4.08 13.78 -5.42
C LEU A 150 -4.12 14.29 -6.86
N ILE A 151 -3.31 13.67 -7.73
CA ILE A 151 -3.30 13.97 -9.17
C ILE A 151 -3.57 12.70 -9.94
N ASN A 152 -4.69 12.64 -10.65
CA ASN A 152 -5.11 11.46 -11.39
C ASN A 152 -5.85 11.81 -12.68
N ARG A 153 -5.74 10.96 -13.70
CA ARG A 153 -6.43 11.12 -15.00
C ARG A 153 -7.96 11.17 -14.85
N THR A 154 -8.50 10.39 -13.92
CA THR A 154 -9.93 10.39 -13.61
C THR A 154 -10.14 11.18 -12.33
N ALA A 155 -10.59 12.44 -12.44
CA ALA A 155 -10.75 13.37 -11.31
C ALA A 155 -11.62 12.79 -10.19
N ALA A 156 -12.77 12.19 -10.52
CA ALA A 156 -13.68 11.59 -9.56
C ALA A 156 -13.03 10.56 -8.61
N LYS A 157 -12.01 9.81 -9.09
CA LYS A 157 -11.28 8.85 -8.23
C LYS A 157 -10.38 9.57 -7.22
N ALA A 158 -9.74 10.67 -7.64
CA ALA A 158 -8.91 11.49 -6.76
C ALA A 158 -9.78 12.26 -5.74
N GLU A 159 -10.92 12.80 -6.18
CA GLU A 159 -11.91 13.46 -5.33
C GLU A 159 -12.42 12.55 -4.22
N ALA A 160 -12.72 11.28 -4.53
CA ALA A 160 -13.12 10.31 -3.52
C ALA A 160 -12.04 10.08 -2.46
N ILE A 161 -10.75 10.04 -2.83
CA ILE A 161 -9.64 9.85 -1.87
C ILE A 161 -9.40 11.14 -1.07
N ALA A 162 -9.40 12.29 -1.72
CA ALA A 162 -9.26 13.59 -1.07
C ALA A 162 -10.36 13.83 -0.02
N ALA A 163 -11.61 13.47 -0.35
CA ALA A 163 -12.73 13.56 0.58
C ALA A 163 -12.53 12.65 1.81
N LEU A 164 -12.01 11.43 1.62
CA LEU A 164 -11.69 10.53 2.74
C LEU A 164 -10.63 11.14 3.66
N VAL A 165 -9.56 11.68 3.09
CA VAL A 165 -8.49 12.36 3.84
C VAL A 165 -9.08 13.51 4.66
N SER A 166 -9.79 14.44 4.03
CA SER A 166 -10.35 15.62 4.72
C SER A 166 -11.43 15.29 5.76
N THR A 167 -12.17 14.19 5.56
CA THR A 167 -13.28 13.82 6.46
C THR A 167 -12.80 13.06 7.69
N HIS A 168 -11.77 12.23 7.55
CA HIS A 168 -11.35 11.27 8.58
C HIS A 168 -10.01 11.59 9.22
N THR A 169 -9.33 12.66 8.80
CA THR A 169 -8.03 13.07 9.35
C THR A 169 -7.98 14.59 9.54
N SER A 170 -6.90 15.10 10.15
CA SER A 170 -6.65 16.55 10.23
C SER A 170 -6.05 17.16 8.96
N ALA A 171 -5.65 16.34 8.00
CA ALA A 171 -5.00 16.78 6.77
C ALA A 171 -6.02 17.35 5.77
N GLU A 172 -5.59 18.32 4.96
CA GLU A 172 -6.36 18.80 3.81
C GLU A 172 -6.16 17.87 2.60
N GLY A 173 -7.24 17.21 2.15
CA GLY A 173 -7.28 16.50 0.88
C GLY A 173 -7.53 17.45 -0.30
N VAL A 174 -6.60 17.54 -1.23
CA VAL A 174 -6.66 18.43 -2.40
C VAL A 174 -6.64 17.62 -3.69
N VAL A 175 -7.37 18.04 -4.72
CA VAL A 175 -7.33 17.42 -6.04
C VAL A 175 -6.74 18.40 -7.04
N ARG A 176 -5.85 17.91 -7.91
CA ARG A 176 -5.43 18.62 -9.12
C ARG A 176 -5.65 17.77 -10.36
N SER A 177 -5.97 18.45 -11.46
CA SER A 177 -6.13 17.82 -12.75
C SER A 177 -4.81 17.25 -13.25
N TRP A 178 -4.88 16.11 -13.92
CA TRP A 178 -3.76 15.58 -14.68
C TRP A 178 -3.52 16.44 -15.94
N SER A 179 -2.35 17.06 -16.05
CA SER A 179 -1.88 17.84 -17.21
C SER A 179 -0.60 17.26 -17.78
N GLU A 180 -0.27 17.58 -19.03
CA GLU A 180 1.02 17.19 -19.63
C GLU A 180 1.74 18.45 -20.14
N PRO A 181 2.87 18.85 -19.53
CA PRO A 181 3.53 18.18 -18.40
C PRO A 181 2.78 18.38 -17.06
N LEU A 182 2.98 17.46 -16.12
CA LEU A 182 2.47 17.51 -14.75
C LEU A 182 3.31 18.47 -13.93
N GLN A 183 2.69 19.55 -13.46
CA GLN A 183 3.35 20.53 -12.59
C GLN A 183 3.18 20.12 -11.13
N ILE A 184 4.30 20.01 -10.41
CA ILE A 184 4.28 19.69 -8.98
C ILE A 184 4.07 20.98 -8.19
N PRO A 185 3.11 21.04 -7.25
CA PRO A 185 2.90 22.22 -6.42
C PRO A 185 4.17 22.64 -5.67
N GLU A 186 4.44 23.94 -5.62
CA GLU A 186 5.54 24.48 -4.81
C GLU A 186 5.35 24.14 -3.33
N GLY A 187 6.47 23.82 -2.66
CA GLY A 187 6.49 23.39 -1.26
C GLY A 187 6.05 21.93 -1.06
N THR A 188 6.10 21.10 -2.09
CA THR A 188 5.92 19.64 -1.96
C THR A 188 7.13 19.03 -1.27
N ASP A 189 6.92 18.42 -0.10
CA ASP A 189 7.96 17.74 0.67
C ASP A 189 8.16 16.29 0.19
N VAL A 190 7.07 15.62 -0.18
CA VAL A 190 7.07 14.24 -0.66
C VAL A 190 6.24 14.13 -1.95
N LEU A 191 6.84 13.59 -3.01
CA LEU A 191 6.16 13.24 -4.25
C LEU A 191 6.15 11.71 -4.42
N VAL A 192 4.97 11.13 -4.59
CA VAL A 192 4.79 9.68 -4.71
C VAL A 192 4.19 9.32 -6.07
N ASN A 193 4.88 8.48 -6.86
CA ASN A 193 4.27 7.78 -7.97
C ASN A 193 3.55 6.52 -7.44
N ALA A 194 2.23 6.57 -7.38
CA ALA A 194 1.36 5.43 -7.05
C ALA A 194 0.56 4.95 -8.28
N THR A 195 1.03 5.27 -9.49
CA THR A 195 0.48 4.78 -10.76
C THR A 195 1.18 3.48 -11.19
N SER A 196 0.71 2.87 -12.28
CA SER A 196 1.40 1.76 -12.94
C SER A 196 2.35 2.22 -14.07
N ILE A 197 2.54 3.53 -14.27
CA ILE A 197 3.43 4.06 -15.31
C ILE A 197 4.87 3.85 -14.86
N GLY A 198 5.65 3.08 -15.63
CA GLY A 198 6.99 2.61 -15.27
C GLY A 198 7.06 1.12 -14.95
N LEU A 199 5.91 0.46 -14.69
CA LEU A 199 5.85 -0.95 -14.32
C LEU A 199 6.16 -1.86 -15.52
N TYR A 200 7.02 -2.86 -15.34
CA TYR A 200 7.28 -3.90 -16.33
C TYR A 200 5.99 -4.69 -16.66
N PRO A 201 5.72 -5.05 -17.92
CA PRO A 201 6.57 -4.89 -19.11
C PRO A 201 6.39 -3.56 -19.87
N ASN A 202 5.45 -2.72 -19.43
CA ASN A 202 5.04 -1.53 -20.19
C ASN A 202 6.07 -0.39 -20.09
N GLY A 203 6.74 -0.24 -18.94
CA GLY A 203 7.72 0.82 -18.70
C GLY A 203 7.12 2.23 -18.71
N GLY A 204 7.95 3.24 -18.99
CA GLY A 204 7.57 4.65 -19.06
C GLY A 204 7.87 5.46 -17.79
N MET A 205 7.36 6.70 -17.76
CA MET A 205 7.51 7.64 -16.65
C MET A 205 6.29 8.56 -16.62
N PRO A 206 5.71 8.88 -15.44
CA PRO A 206 4.73 9.95 -15.36
C PRO A 206 5.29 11.25 -15.96
N PRO A 207 4.53 12.01 -16.76
CA PRO A 207 5.05 13.16 -17.51
C PRO A 207 5.25 14.39 -16.62
N VAL A 208 5.98 14.23 -15.51
CA VAL A 208 6.30 15.28 -14.54
C VAL A 208 7.27 16.28 -15.15
N ASP A 209 6.99 17.57 -14.95
CA ASP A 209 7.97 18.62 -15.18
C ASP A 209 8.94 18.66 -14.00
N PHE A 210 10.04 17.92 -14.11
CA PHE A 210 11.07 17.87 -13.07
C PHE A 210 11.79 19.21 -12.84
N SER A 211 11.59 20.23 -13.69
CA SER A 211 12.07 21.58 -13.40
C SER A 211 11.25 22.29 -12.32
N SER A 212 10.03 21.81 -12.03
CA SER A 212 9.20 22.29 -10.93
C SER A 212 9.56 21.67 -9.56
N LEU A 213 10.42 20.65 -9.53
CA LEU A 213 10.80 19.96 -8.31
C LEU A 213 11.91 20.68 -7.55
N ASN A 214 11.70 20.84 -6.24
CA ASN A 214 12.75 21.28 -5.33
C ASN A 214 13.70 20.10 -5.07
N PRO A 215 15.04 20.27 -5.12
CA PRO A 215 15.99 19.21 -4.76
C PRO A 215 15.82 18.64 -3.35
N ALA A 216 15.17 19.37 -2.43
CA ALA A 216 14.84 18.88 -1.10
C ALA A 216 13.62 17.94 -1.06
N THR A 217 12.82 17.88 -2.13
CA THR A 217 11.66 16.99 -2.21
C THR A 217 12.11 15.53 -2.19
N LEU A 218 11.50 14.72 -1.34
CA LEU A 218 11.64 13.28 -1.38
C LEU A 218 10.75 12.71 -2.49
N VAL A 219 11.33 11.90 -3.39
CA VAL A 219 10.57 11.29 -4.48
C VAL A 219 10.50 9.77 -4.28
N ALA A 220 9.29 9.23 -4.22
CA ALA A 220 9.03 7.81 -4.00
C ALA A 220 8.27 7.20 -5.17
N ASP A 221 8.53 5.93 -5.47
CA ASP A 221 7.80 5.16 -6.48
C ASP A 221 7.35 3.82 -5.87
N VAL A 222 6.08 3.45 -6.03
CA VAL A 222 5.56 2.17 -5.52
C VAL A 222 5.90 0.99 -6.44
N ILE A 223 6.46 1.25 -7.61
CA ILE A 223 6.90 0.22 -8.54
C ILE A 223 8.09 -0.56 -7.95
N VAL A 224 7.98 -1.88 -7.98
CA VAL A 224 9.02 -2.81 -7.52
C VAL A 224 9.82 -3.43 -8.67
N ASN A 225 9.27 -3.41 -9.89
CA ASN A 225 9.93 -3.98 -11.07
C ASN A 225 9.70 -3.10 -12.31
N PRO A 226 10.75 -2.43 -12.84
CA PRO A 226 12.13 -2.43 -12.34
C PRO A 226 12.28 -1.67 -11.02
N ARG A 227 13.37 -1.92 -10.28
CA ARG A 227 13.72 -1.18 -9.07
C ARG A 227 14.03 0.29 -9.37
N ASP A 228 14.90 0.53 -10.35
CA ASP A 228 15.30 1.86 -10.77
C ASP A 228 14.40 2.32 -11.92
N THR A 229 13.27 2.94 -11.59
CA THR A 229 12.36 3.48 -12.61
C THR A 229 12.94 4.75 -13.24
N PRO A 230 12.61 5.07 -14.50
CA PRO A 230 13.02 6.34 -15.11
C PRO A 230 12.55 7.57 -14.30
N PHE A 231 11.42 7.45 -13.60
CA PHE A 231 10.89 8.46 -12.67
C PHE A 231 11.87 8.77 -11.53
N LEU A 232 12.37 7.74 -10.85
CA LEU A 232 13.36 7.91 -9.79
C LEU A 232 14.71 8.35 -10.34
N ALA A 233 15.12 7.86 -11.51
CA ALA A 233 16.38 8.24 -12.14
C ALA A 233 16.43 9.75 -12.48
N GLU A 234 15.36 10.30 -13.06
CA GLU A 234 15.27 11.73 -13.38
C GLU A 234 15.20 12.58 -12.10
N ALA A 235 14.43 12.16 -11.08
CA ALA A 235 14.40 12.85 -9.79
C ALA A 235 15.80 12.92 -9.14
N ASN A 236 16.54 11.81 -9.15
CA ASN A 236 17.91 11.76 -8.62
C ASN A 236 18.87 12.65 -9.42
N ALA A 237 18.73 12.71 -10.76
CA ALA A 237 19.51 13.62 -11.60
C ALA A 237 19.27 15.10 -11.28
N ARG A 238 18.14 15.46 -10.67
CA ARG A 238 17.83 16.80 -10.14
C ARG A 238 18.31 17.02 -8.70
N GLY A 239 18.94 16.03 -8.08
CA GLY A 239 19.43 16.08 -6.69
C GLY A 239 18.41 15.71 -5.64
N CYS A 240 17.22 15.21 -6.03
CA CYS A 240 16.23 14.73 -5.08
C CYS A 240 16.69 13.43 -4.43
N LYS A 241 16.38 13.25 -3.14
CA LYS A 241 16.47 11.92 -2.51
C LYS A 241 15.34 11.04 -3.05
N THR A 242 15.64 9.77 -3.30
CA THR A 242 14.66 8.82 -3.87
C THR A 242 14.46 7.58 -3.01
N ILE A 243 13.26 7.00 -3.07
CA ILE A 243 12.89 5.73 -2.44
C ILE A 243 12.17 4.85 -3.46
N ASP A 244 12.62 3.60 -3.60
CA ASP A 244 12.00 2.60 -4.46
C ASP A 244 10.87 1.82 -3.74
N GLY A 245 10.09 1.04 -4.50
CA GLY A 245 8.91 0.36 -3.97
C GLY A 245 9.21 -0.82 -3.02
N HIS A 246 10.46 -1.27 -2.91
CA HIS A 246 10.79 -2.46 -2.10
C HIS A 246 10.60 -2.19 -0.61
N GLY A 247 10.86 -0.96 -0.15
CA GLY A 247 10.63 -0.60 1.24
C GLY A 247 9.17 -0.81 1.64
N MET A 248 8.23 -0.34 0.81
CA MET A 248 6.80 -0.57 1.02
C MET A 248 6.47 -2.07 0.98
N LEU A 249 6.97 -2.81 -0.02
CA LEU A 249 6.72 -4.25 -0.18
C LEU A 249 7.18 -5.09 1.02
N VAL A 250 8.34 -4.77 1.59
CA VAL A 250 8.90 -5.49 2.74
C VAL A 250 8.17 -5.08 4.02
N ASN A 251 8.01 -3.77 4.26
CA ASN A 251 7.41 -3.29 5.50
C ASN A 251 5.93 -3.68 5.64
N GLN A 252 5.16 -3.73 4.55
CA GLN A 252 3.76 -4.19 4.64
C GLN A 252 3.63 -5.64 5.14
N ALA A 253 4.65 -6.47 4.89
CA ALA A 253 4.71 -7.84 5.40
C ALA A 253 5.36 -7.98 6.77
N ILE A 254 6.22 -7.04 7.19
CA ILE A 254 6.73 -7.00 8.57
C ILE A 254 5.59 -6.61 9.53
N ILE A 255 4.72 -5.69 9.10
CA ILE A 255 3.64 -5.16 9.92
C ILE A 255 2.45 -6.11 10.00
N GLY A 256 2.14 -6.83 8.92
CA GLY A 256 1.01 -7.76 8.83
C GLY A 256 1.32 -9.14 9.38
#